data_AF-A0A1Z8JQD0-F1
#
_entry.id   AF-A0A1Z8JQD0-F1
#
_cell.length_a   1.000
_cell.length_b   1.000
_cell.length_c   1.000
_cell.angle_alpha   90.00
_cell.angle_beta   90.00
_cell.angle_gamma   90.00
#
_symmetry.space_group_name_H-M   'P 1'
#
loop_
_entity.id
_entity.type
_entity.pdbx_description
1 polymer ?
#
loop_
_entity_poly.entity_id
_entity_poly.type
_entity_poly.pdbx_seq_one_letter_code
_entity_poly.pdbx_strand_id
1 'polypeptide(L)'
;MSAVVKNSLKTLVPPNKDKLIKLEKLQCQIFRTTYNPTKMKTGAKIFTPSFTVINEPEQYRVERVEDLKRRGKGAPKKIREAGGAAKGKKKK
;
A
#
# COMPACT_ATOMS: atom_id res chain seq x y z
N MET A 1 -36.81 -25.10 4.35
CA MET A 1 -35.49 -25.53 3.83
C MET A 1 -35.27 -27.01 4.17
N SER A 2 -35.28 -27.89 3.17
CA SER A 2 -35.20 -29.35 3.37
C SER A 2 -33.85 -29.77 4.00
N ALA A 3 -33.83 -30.91 4.71
CA ALA A 3 -32.64 -31.44 5.38
C ALA A 3 -31.48 -31.71 4.41
N VAL A 4 -31.78 -32.03 3.15
CA VAL A 4 -30.81 -32.28 2.07
C VAL A 4 -29.97 -31.03 1.77
N VAL A 5 -30.62 -29.86 1.70
CA VAL A 5 -29.95 -28.57 1.44
C VAL A 5 -29.04 -28.18 2.61
N LYS A 6 -29.43 -28.48 3.85
CA LYS A 6 -28.60 -28.19 5.04
C LYS A 6 -27.37 -29.09 5.11
N ASN A 7 -27.44 -30.31 4.59
CA ASN A 7 -26.32 -31.25 4.56
C ASN A 7 -25.31 -30.95 3.45
N SER A 8 -25.76 -30.48 2.28
CA SER A 8 -24.86 -30.04 1.20
C SER A 8 -24.08 -28.77 1.56
N LEU A 9 -24.64 -27.87 2.35
CA LEU A 9 -23.91 -26.68 2.83
C LEU A 9 -22.79 -27.02 3.81
N LYS A 10 -22.85 -28.18 4.50
CA LYS A 10 -21.80 -28.65 5.42
C LYS A 10 -20.57 -29.22 4.70
N THR A 11 -20.72 -29.67 3.45
CA THR A 11 -19.61 -30.21 2.64
C THR A 11 -18.90 -29.14 1.81
N LEU A 12 -19.43 -27.91 1.77
CA LEU A 12 -18.80 -26.78 1.09
C LEU A 12 -17.68 -26.23 1.97
N VAL A 13 -16.44 -26.58 1.63
CA VAL A 13 -15.26 -25.98 2.25
C VAL A 13 -15.22 -24.50 1.86
N PRO A 14 -15.25 -23.57 2.83
CA PRO A 14 -15.18 -22.15 2.51
C PRO A 14 -13.83 -21.84 1.87
N PRO A 15 -13.80 -21.10 0.75
CA PRO A 15 -12.54 -20.78 0.08
C PRO A 15 -11.66 -19.90 0.97
N ASN A 16 -10.35 -20.09 0.85
CA ASN A 16 -9.37 -19.30 1.59
C ASN A 16 -9.49 -17.81 1.25
N LYS A 17 -9.60 -16.97 2.29
CA LYS A 17 -9.71 -15.50 2.18
C LYS A 17 -8.60 -14.88 1.33
N ASP A 18 -7.37 -15.37 1.42
CA ASP A 18 -6.24 -14.83 0.63
C ASP A 18 -6.44 -15.04 -0.87
N LYS A 19 -7.07 -16.17 -1.25
CA LYS A 19 -7.40 -16.44 -2.66
C LYS A 19 -8.51 -15.52 -3.15
N LEU A 20 -9.50 -15.22 -2.31
CA LEU A 20 -10.57 -14.27 -2.63
C LEU A 20 -10.04 -12.85 -2.84
N ILE A 21 -9.16 -12.38 -1.96
CA ILE A 21 -8.52 -11.05 -2.05
C ILE A 21 -7.74 -10.91 -3.37
N LYS A 22 -7.01 -11.96 -3.77
CA LYS A 22 -6.27 -12.00 -5.04
C LYS A 22 -7.20 -11.96 -6.25
N LEU A 23 -8.30 -12.70 -6.21
CA LEU A 23 -9.30 -12.75 -7.28
C LEU A 23 -9.98 -11.38 -7.45
N GLU A 24 -10.40 -10.75 -6.35
CA GLU A 24 -11.03 -9.43 -6.35
C GLU A 24 -10.07 -8.37 -6.94
N LYS A 25 -8.78 -8.41 -6.58
CA LYS A 25 -7.78 -7.52 -7.16
C LYS A 25 -7.65 -7.71 -8.68
N LEU A 26 -7.63 -8.96 -9.14
CA LEU A 26 -7.52 -9.30 -10.56
C LEU A 26 -8.77 -8.87 -11.34
N GLN A 27 -9.96 -9.05 -10.77
CA GLN A 27 -11.21 -8.55 -11.32
C GLN A 27 -11.16 -7.02 -11.50
N CYS A 28 -10.77 -6.28 -10.45
CA CYS A 28 -10.65 -4.83 -10.54
C CYS A 28 -9.64 -4.38 -11.60
N GLN A 29 -8.54 -5.12 -11.77
CA GLN A 29 -7.54 -4.84 -12.80
C GLN A 29 -8.09 -5.03 -14.23
N ILE A 30 -8.81 -6.13 -14.48
CA ILE A 30 -9.40 -6.43 -15.80
C ILE A 30 -10.43 -5.36 -16.18
N PHE A 31 -11.31 -5.01 -15.24
CA PHE A 31 -12.42 -4.10 -15.50
C PHE A 31 -12.08 -2.62 -15.23
N ARG A 32 -10.81 -2.31 -14.92
CA ARG A 32 -10.33 -0.96 -14.57
C ARG A 32 -11.18 -0.29 -13.48
N THR A 33 -11.66 -1.08 -12.50
CA THR A 33 -12.40 -0.56 -11.36
C THR A 33 -11.48 -0.33 -10.16
N THR A 34 -11.88 0.55 -9.25
CA THR A 34 -11.07 0.90 -8.08
C THR A 34 -11.09 -0.23 -7.05
N TYR A 35 -9.91 -0.81 -6.78
CA TYR A 35 -9.73 -1.81 -5.74
C TYR A 35 -9.50 -1.15 -4.36
N ASN A 36 -10.36 -1.45 -3.37
CA ASN A 36 -10.29 -0.87 -2.01
C ASN A 36 -10.45 -1.95 -0.91
N PRO A 37 -9.39 -2.72 -0.60
CA PRO A 37 -9.46 -3.83 0.37
C PRO A 37 -9.72 -3.35 1.80
N THR A 38 -9.32 -2.12 2.14
CA THR A 38 -9.49 -1.50 3.46
C THR A 38 -10.85 -0.85 3.67
N LYS A 39 -11.70 -0.79 2.64
CA LYS A 39 -13.04 -0.18 2.66
C LYS A 39 -13.06 1.27 3.21
N MET A 40 -11.98 2.02 2.98
CA MET A 40 -11.88 3.42 3.42
C MET A 40 -12.77 4.31 2.54
N LYS A 41 -13.25 5.43 3.09
CA LYS A 41 -14.02 6.43 2.34
C LYS A 41 -13.09 7.19 1.40
N THR A 42 -13.02 6.75 0.15
CA THR A 42 -12.16 7.34 -0.91
C THR A 42 -12.84 8.48 -1.67
N GLY A 43 -14.07 8.88 -1.32
CA GLY A 43 -14.79 9.95 -2.02
C GLY A 43 -15.27 9.59 -3.43
N ALA A 44 -15.07 8.34 -3.89
CA ALA A 44 -15.46 7.84 -5.21
C ALA A 44 -16.97 7.91 -5.52
N LYS A 45 -17.81 8.16 -4.51
CA LYS A 45 -19.25 8.44 -4.69
C LYS A 45 -19.51 9.87 -5.16
N ILE A 46 -18.61 10.79 -4.84
CA ILE A 46 -18.72 12.24 -5.11
C ILE A 46 -17.92 12.58 -6.38
N PHE A 47 -16.78 11.93 -6.60
CA PHE A 47 -15.90 12.19 -7.73
C PHE A 47 -15.91 11.06 -8.78
N THR A 48 -15.83 11.45 -10.06
CA THR A 48 -15.67 10.55 -11.20
C THR A 48 -14.27 9.91 -11.21
N PRO A 49 -14.09 8.72 -11.85
CA PRO A 49 -12.85 7.94 -11.79
C PRO A 49 -11.60 8.66 -12.37
N SER A 50 -11.78 9.77 -13.07
CA SER A 50 -10.68 10.59 -13.62
C SER A 50 -10.09 11.58 -12.62
N PHE A 51 -10.70 11.75 -11.45
CA PHE A 51 -10.22 12.68 -10.44
C PHE A 51 -9.42 11.92 -9.37
N THR A 52 -8.10 11.95 -9.50
CA THR A 52 -7.18 11.48 -8.45
C THR A 52 -7.26 12.44 -7.27
N VAL A 53 -7.75 11.96 -6.12
CA VAL A 53 -7.70 12.72 -4.87
C VAL A 53 -6.24 12.92 -4.49
N ILE A 54 -5.79 14.15 -4.60
CA ILE A 54 -4.47 14.57 -4.17
C ILE A 54 -4.46 14.58 -2.64
N ASN A 55 -3.55 13.83 -2.03
CA ASN A 55 -3.32 13.90 -0.59
C ASN A 55 -2.43 15.12 -0.30
N GLU A 56 -3.05 16.28 -0.11
CA GLU A 56 -2.41 17.57 0.16
C GLU A 56 -1.29 17.50 1.23
N PRO A 57 -1.49 16.90 2.43
CA PRO A 57 -0.43 16.81 3.42
C PRO A 57 0.74 15.91 2.98
N GLU A 58 0.50 14.91 2.13
CA GLU A 58 1.56 14.05 1.61
C GLU A 58 2.39 14.75 0.52
N GLN A 59 1.76 15.57 -0.33
CA GLN A 59 2.48 16.40 -1.29
C GLN A 59 3.40 17.41 -0.58
N TYR A 60 2.87 18.12 0.41
CA TYR A 60 3.67 19.03 1.23
C TYR A 60 4.87 18.32 1.87
N ARG A 61 4.68 17.10 2.37
CA ARG A 61 5.76 16.29 2.95
C ARG A 61 6.84 15.97 1.92
N VAL A 62 6.47 15.58 0.70
CA VAL A 62 7.42 15.27 -0.38
C VAL A 62 8.22 16.51 -0.79
N GLU A 63 7.54 17.63 -0.99
CA GLU A 63 8.19 18.92 -1.32
C GLU A 63 9.18 19.35 -0.25
N ARG A 64 8.80 19.24 1.03
CA ARG A 64 9.70 19.53 2.15
C ARG A 64 10.92 18.62 2.16
N VAL A 65 10.76 17.34 1.86
CA VAL A 65 11.88 16.39 1.75
C VAL A 65 12.79 16.75 0.58
N GLU A 66 12.25 17.18 -0.56
CA GLU A 66 13.03 17.64 -1.70
C GLU A 66 13.81 18.92 -1.38
N ASP A 67 13.17 19.91 -0.76
CA ASP A 67 13.83 21.14 -0.34
C ASP A 67 14.98 20.87 0.64
N LEU A 68 14.77 19.95 1.59
CA LEU A 68 15.81 19.54 2.53
C LEU A 68 16.97 18.86 1.80
N LYS A 69 16.70 18.00 0.81
CA LYS A 69 17.74 17.37 -0.01
C LYS A 69 18.50 18.39 -0.86
N ARG A 70 17.82 19.34 -1.52
CA ARG A 70 18.45 20.42 -2.31
C ARG A 70 19.39 21.27 -1.45
N ARG A 71 19.03 21.51 -0.19
CA ARG A 71 19.83 22.29 0.77
C ARG A 71 20.90 21.48 1.50
N GLY A 72 21.07 20.19 1.18
CA GLY A 72 22.00 19.30 1.89
C GLY A 72 21.62 19.02 3.35
N LYS A 73 20.40 19.39 3.77
CA LYS A 73 19.82 19.11 5.10
C LYS A 73 18.89 17.89 5.08
N GLY A 74 18.97 17.09 4.01
CA GLY A 74 18.25 15.84 3.88
C GLY A 74 18.72 14.84 4.94
N ALA A 75 17.84 13.92 5.30
CA ALA A 75 18.19 12.87 6.26
C ALA A 75 19.44 12.10 5.76
N PRO A 76 20.43 11.86 6.65
CA PRO A 76 21.61 11.10 6.28
C PRO A 76 21.21 9.68 5.88
N LYS A 77 21.99 9.08 4.97
CA LYS A 77 21.74 7.71 4.51
C LYS A 77 21.89 6.74 5.68
N LYS A 78 20.79 6.10 6.07
CA LYS A 78 20.80 5.05 7.10
C LYS A 78 21.71 3.91 6.66
N ILE A 79 22.70 3.59 7.48
CA ILE A 79 23.61 2.45 7.26
C ILE A 79 22.81 1.16 7.48
N ARG A 80 22.90 0.22 6.54
CA ARG A 80 22.15 -1.05 6.55
C ARG A 80 23.02 -2.29 6.79
N GLU A 81 24.32 -2.11 7.00
CA GLU A 81 25.27 -3.17 7.35
C GLU A 81 25.96 -2.86 8.68
N ALA A 82 26.17 -3.88 9.51
CA ALA A 82 26.98 -3.76 10.72
C ALA A 82 28.42 -3.38 10.32
N GLY A 83 28.97 -2.33 10.93
CA GLY A 83 30.15 -1.62 10.46
C GLY A 83 31.36 -2.51 10.13
N GLY A 84 31.82 -2.41 8.87
CA GLY A 84 33.18 -2.78 8.46
C GLY A 84 34.16 -1.61 8.68
N ALA A 85 35.37 -1.94 9.13
CA ALA A 85 36.38 -1.08 9.74
C ALA A 85 37.05 0.03 8.86
N ALA A 86 37.43 1.12 9.56
CA ALA A 86 38.66 1.93 9.52
C ALA A 86 39.19 2.64 8.24
N LYS A 87 39.43 3.97 8.38
CA LYS A 87 40.60 4.82 7.96
C LYS A 87 40.21 6.27 8.31
N GLY A 88 40.85 7.08 9.16
CA GLY A 88 42.23 7.20 9.60
C GLY A 88 42.72 8.63 9.24
N LYS A 89 42.80 9.57 10.20
CA LYS A 89 43.68 10.76 10.12
C LYS A 89 44.15 11.17 11.52
N LYS A 90 45.32 10.66 11.89
CA LYS A 90 46.24 11.26 12.86
C LYS A 90 46.70 12.60 12.25
N LYS A 91 46.60 13.73 12.97
CA LYS A 91 47.36 14.93 12.63
C LYS A 91 48.15 15.38 13.85
N LYS A 92 49.44 15.51 13.58
CA LYS A 92 50.54 16.00 14.40
C LYS A 92 50.27 17.42 14.89
#